data_AF-A0A7V2WXA3-F1
#
_entry.id   AF-A0A7V2WXA3-F1
#
_cell.length_a   1.000
_cell.length_b   1.000
_cell.length_c   1.000
_cell.angle_alpha   90.00
_cell.angle_beta   90.00
_cell.angle_gamma   90.00
#
_symmetry.space_group_name_H-M   'P 1'
#
loop_
_entity.id
_entity.type
_entity.pdbx_description
1 polymer ?
#
loop_
_entity_poly.entity_id
_entity_poly.type
_entity_poly.pdbx_seq_one_letter_code
_entity_poly.pdbx_strand_id
1 'polypeptide(L)' 'MTRPGERAGAGDPARTIAFQGQPGAYSHMACRRAFPEFAVLPCESFEETFAAVRERRA' A
#
# COMPACT_ATOMS: atom_id res chain seq x y z
N MET A 1 -14.22 -17.30 11.81
CA MET A 1 -13.96 -17.72 10.41
C MET A 1 -13.63 -16.50 9.55
N THR A 2 -12.65 -15.69 9.97
CA THR A 2 -12.10 -14.57 9.19
C THR A 2 -10.59 -14.61 9.43
N ARG A 3 -9.82 -14.94 8.41
CA ARG A 3 -8.35 -15.03 8.49
C ARG A 3 -7.80 -13.59 8.48
N PRO A 4 -7.04 -13.15 9.50
CA PRO A 4 -6.33 -11.88 9.41
C PRO A 4 -5.14 -12.08 8.46
N GLY A 5 -5.09 -11.29 7.38
CA GLY A 5 -3.92 -11.22 6.50
C GLY A 5 -3.97 -12.11 5.26
N GLU A 6 -5.01 -11.95 4.44
CA GLU A 6 -4.86 -12.19 3.00
C GLU A 6 -3.81 -11.19 2.50
N ARG A 7 -2.56 -11.66 2.37
CA ARG A 7 -1.38 -10.87 2.01
C ARG A 7 -1.53 -10.34 0.59
N ALA A 8 -2.17 -9.18 0.45
CA ALA A 8 -2.19 -8.44 -0.79
C ALA A 8 -0.76 -7.94 -1.10
N GLY A 9 -0.09 -8.61 -2.04
CA GLY A 9 1.10 -8.14 -2.72
C GLY A 9 2.43 -8.54 -2.08
N ALA A 10 2.96 -9.68 -2.51
CA ALA A 10 4.37 -10.03 -2.35
C ALA A 10 5.23 -9.15 -3.29
N GLY A 11 5.43 -7.89 -2.90
CA GLY A 11 6.45 -7.01 -3.46
C GLY A 11 7.61 -6.85 -2.47
N ASP A 12 8.76 -6.40 -2.95
CA ASP A 12 9.81 -5.89 -2.07
C ASP A 12 9.21 -4.71 -1.29
N PRO A 13 9.15 -4.74 0.06
CA PRO A 13 8.60 -3.64 0.83
C PRO A 13 9.37 -2.34 0.58
N ALA A 14 10.66 -2.40 0.22
CA ALA A 14 11.42 -1.21 -0.18
C ALA A 14 10.96 -0.61 -1.53
N ARG A 15 10.13 -1.32 -2.29
CA ARG A 15 9.54 -0.91 -3.57
C ARG A 15 8.01 -0.94 -3.54
N THR A 16 7.42 -0.82 -2.36
CA THR A 16 5.97 -0.78 -2.18
C THR A 16 5.60 0.55 -1.54
N ILE A 17 4.55 1.21 -2.04
CA ILE A 17 4.09 2.51 -1.54
C ILE A 17 2.74 2.31 -0.89
N ALA A 18 2.68 2.45 0.44
CA ALA A 18 1.42 2.50 1.16
C ALA A 18 0.77 3.88 0.97
N PHE A 19 -0.51 3.89 0.65
CA PHE A 19 -1.30 5.12 0.58
C PHE A 19 -2.69 4.90 1.15
N GLN A 20 -3.22 5.93 1.82
CA GLN A 20 -4.58 5.91 2.31
C GLN A 20 -5.55 6.10 1.13
N GLY A 21 -6.54 5.21 1.02
CA GLY A 21 -7.59 5.26 0.02
C GLY A 21 -7.78 3.97 -0.75
N GLN A 22 -8.38 4.08 -1.94
CA GLN A 22 -8.71 2.95 -2.80
C GLN A 22 -7.96 3.03 -4.14
N PRO A 23 -7.71 1.89 -4.80
CA PRO A 23 -7.21 1.87 -6.17
C PRO A 23 -8.10 2.71 -7.10
N GLY A 24 -7.53 3.75 -7.70
CA GLY A 24 -8.25 4.68 -8.58
C GLY A 24 -8.48 6.06 -7.96
N ALA A 25 -8.17 6.25 -6.67
CA ALA A 25 -8.09 7.58 -6.08
C ALA A 25 -6.94 8.41 -6.68
N TYR A 26 -6.99 9.73 -6.49
CA TYR A 26 -5.90 10.63 -6.91
C TYR A 26 -4.53 10.20 -6.34
N SER A 27 -4.51 9.70 -5.11
CA SER A 27 -3.30 9.16 -4.46
C SER A 27 -2.72 7.97 -5.25
N HIS A 28 -3.55 7.05 -5.73
CA HIS A 28 -3.09 5.92 -6.56
C HIS A 28 -2.46 6.39 -7.88
N MET A 29 -3.07 7.39 -8.52
CA MET A 29 -2.52 8.00 -9.74
C MET A 29 -1.19 8.73 -9.47
N ALA A 30 -1.09 9.44 -8.35
CA ALA A 30 0.15 10.13 -7.97
C ALA A 30 1.29 9.14 -7.73
N CYS A 31 1.04 8.04 -7.00
CA CYS A 31 2.02 6.98 -6.77
C CYS A 31 2.50 6.36 -8.10
N ARG A 32 1.58 6.01 -9.00
CA ARG A 32 1.93 5.47 -10.32
C ARG A 32 2.67 6.44 -11.22
N ARG A 33 2.41 7.76 -11.09
CA ARG A 33 3.08 8.78 -11.89
C ARG A 33 4.48 9.09 -11.39
N ALA A 34 4.69 9.10 -10.07
CA ALA A 34 6.00 9.35 -9.46
C ALA A 34 6.89 8.10 -9.49
N PHE A 35 6.31 6.92 -9.26
CA PHE A 35 7.02 5.65 -9.14
C PHE A 35 6.29 4.54 -9.92
N PRO A 36 6.41 4.52 -11.26
CA PRO A 36 5.67 3.57 -12.10
C PRO A 36 6.07 2.10 -11.89
N GLU A 37 7.27 1.84 -11.38
CA GLU A 37 7.81 0.49 -11.13
C GLU A 37 7.51 -0.04 -9.72
N PHE A 38 6.90 0.78 -8.85
CA PHE A 38 6.64 0.42 -7.46
C PHE A 38 5.25 -0.18 -7.31
N ALA A 39 5.13 -1.19 -6.45
CA ALA A 39 3.84 -1.72 -6.06
C ALA A 39 3.12 -0.70 -5.17
N VAL A 40 1.79 -0.70 -5.19
CA VAL A 40 0.98 0.21 -4.37
C VAL A 40 0.11 -0.59 -3.43
N LEU A 41 0.14 -0.23 -2.16
CA LEU A 41 -0.64 -0.87 -1.10
C LEU A 41 -1.73 0.12 -0.63
N PRO A 42 -3.01 -0.09 -1.02
CA PRO A 42 -4.10 0.72 -0.52
C PRO A 42 -4.36 0.40 0.96
N CYS A 43 -4.55 1.43 1.77
CA CYS A 43 -4.87 1.34 3.19
C CYS A 43 -6.19 2.06 3.49
N GLU A 44 -6.98 1.52 4.42
CA GLU A 44 -8.32 2.04 4.74
C GLU A 44 -8.24 3.36 5.55
N SER A 45 -7.22 3.49 6.40
CA SER A 45 -6.96 4.67 7.23
C SER A 45 -5.51 5.13 7.16
N PHE A 46 -5.25 6.32 7.72
CA PHE A 46 -3.88 6.83 7.85
C PHE A 46 -3.07 5.97 8.82
N GLU A 47 -3.69 5.52 9.91
CA GLU A 47 -3.08 4.62 10.90
C GLU A 47 -2.58 3.32 10.25
N GLU A 48 -3.41 2.70 9.39
CA GLU A 48 -3.03 1.52 8.62
C GLU A 48 -1.87 1.79 7.65
N THR A 49 -1.84 2.99 7.05
CA THR A 49 -0.76 3.41 6.15
C THR A 49 0.58 3.50 6.91
N PHE A 50 0.58 4.11 8.08
CA PHE A 50 1.79 4.18 8.92
C PHE A 50 2.18 2.82 9.49
N ALA A 51 1.20 1.99 9.86
CA ALA A 51 1.44 0.62 10.30
C ALA A 51 2.10 -0.22 9.20
N ALA A 52 1.68 -0.06 7.94
CA ALA A 52 2.27 -0.76 6.81
C ALA A 52 3.78 -0.47 6.65
N VAL A 53 4.19 0.79 6.80
CA VAL A 53 5.60 1.18 6.75
C VAL A 53 6.38 0.65 7.96
N ARG A 54 5.78 0.77 9.16
CA ARG A 54 6.35 0.26 10.41
C ARG A 54 6.60 -1.25 10.39
N GLU A 55 5.69 -2.00 9.80
CA GLU A 55 5.71 -3.46 9.69
C GLU A 55 6.48 -3.97 8.47
N ARG A 56 7.06 -3.06 7.67
CA ARG A 56 7.75 -3.38 6.41
C ARG A 56 6.88 -4.16 5.43
N ARG A 57 5.63 -3.71 5.29
CA ARG A 57 4.73 -4.06 4.18
C ARG A 57 4.85 -3.07 3.01
N ALA A 58 5.38 -1.88 3.30
CA ALA A 58 5.73 -0.79 2.38
C ALA A 58 6.87 0.04 3.00
#